data_AF-A0A0E3SN09-F1
#
_entry.id   AF-A0A0E3SN09-F1
#
_cell.length_a   1.000
_cell.length_b   1.000
_cell.length_c   1.000
_cell.angle_alpha   90.00
_cell.angle_beta   90.00
_cell.angle_gamma   90.00
#
_symmetry.space_group_name_H-M   'P 1'
#
loop_
_entity.id
_entity.type
_entity.pdbx_description
1 polymer ?
#
loop_
_entity_poly.entity_id
_entity_poly.type
_entity_poly.pdbx_seq_one_letter_code
_entity_poly.pdbx_strand_id
1 'polypeptide(L)'
;MRCGVAIDLGTSGYRAQKIDLDTEEIRRTVITLRNPLPGANVMDHMDFAIHYGQDLAHGLSINAVKNLFQALDVKSEELERLSICGNPIQLSIFQGISIEDLAYAGERKKKKYNIQEQDRSARIIHSSEIPGFDEYDCEIVVPPAIKHEVGADALALIIKSGMLDSDEISIATDYGTNAEMALKVKDIIYTGSAAAGPALEGQQIRHGNLASPYTISDFEFENGGLRNYVLSEEMKSVPGDIIDPSTGKILQEGQIKAKGITGTGVIALIEKGIERGLIELPKIKTPDGLIHMQNWMDFSEKDLTEAGKAIGAIRAGHITLCSTAGIEIADIDTAYMAGAAGTYMDAAKAQKIGLIPYATGKIFQLGNTSLAVAREILLSEKRLWELQDIASQIIGTHIMFAIAPEFRDVYVLELAYWEEGMPFKMFRKYLKKKGLPELGEPIQNPIIEKRVERDIPVLGEEGLHVLERVGTYMTMIVDCPECKKCIKVCPTGAISIDEENRVMISTDLCEGAHCQRCIRACPPEKFNWENLEVFKQKLQE
;
A
#
# COMPACT_ATOMS: atom_id res chain seq x y z
N MET A 1 0.68 19.30 -28.51
CA MET A 1 -0.47 18.86 -27.70
C MET A 1 -0.13 19.24 -26.28
N ARG A 2 -1.01 19.97 -25.58
CA ARG A 2 -0.74 20.34 -24.18
C ARG A 2 -0.92 19.09 -23.32
N CYS A 3 0.15 18.68 -22.66
CA CYS A 3 0.19 17.43 -21.92
C CYS A 3 0.26 17.71 -20.42
N GLY A 4 -0.54 16.99 -19.66
CA GLY A 4 -0.46 16.94 -18.21
C GLY A 4 -0.15 15.52 -17.73
N VAL A 5 0.47 15.41 -16.55
CA VAL A 5 0.70 14.11 -15.91
C VAL A 5 0.14 14.10 -14.50
N ALA A 6 -0.64 13.06 -14.18
CA ALA A 6 -1.11 12.81 -12.82
C ALA A 6 -0.40 11.60 -12.24
N ILE A 7 0.19 11.73 -11.04
CA ILE A 7 0.97 10.67 -10.39
C ILE A 7 0.44 10.40 -8.98
N ASP A 8 0.17 9.13 -8.69
CA ASP A 8 0.07 8.57 -7.35
C ASP A 8 1.44 8.04 -6.91
N LEU A 9 2.07 8.72 -5.95
CA LEU A 9 3.35 8.37 -5.32
C LEU A 9 3.12 7.37 -4.18
N GLY A 10 2.67 6.16 -4.54
CA GLY A 10 2.31 5.12 -3.57
C GLY A 10 3.50 4.41 -2.92
N THR A 11 3.27 3.90 -1.70
CA THR A 11 4.28 3.15 -0.92
C THR A 11 4.72 1.86 -1.60
N SER A 12 3.82 1.18 -2.33
CA SER A 12 4.14 -0.07 -3.03
C SER A 12 4.54 0.14 -4.49
N GLY A 13 4.54 1.38 -4.97
CA GLY A 13 4.84 1.73 -6.36
C GLY A 13 4.11 2.98 -6.82
N TYR A 14 4.56 3.54 -7.94
CA TYR A 14 3.98 4.73 -8.54
C TYR A 14 3.00 4.36 -9.64
N ARG A 15 1.93 5.13 -9.79
CA ARG A 15 1.01 5.04 -10.93
C ARG A 15 0.89 6.41 -11.57
N ALA A 16 1.03 6.49 -12.88
CA ALA A 16 1.02 7.74 -13.59
C ALA A 16 0.13 7.68 -14.84
N GLN A 17 -0.56 8.78 -15.13
CA GLN A 17 -1.39 8.94 -16.32
C GLN A 17 -0.96 10.16 -17.11
N LYS A 18 -0.69 9.97 -18.40
CA LYS A 18 -0.53 11.04 -19.38
C LYS A 18 -1.90 11.48 -19.85
N ILE A 19 -2.19 12.77 -19.74
CA ILE A 19 -3.50 13.35 -20.01
C ILE A 19 -3.33 14.47 -21.04
N ASP A 20 -4.22 14.48 -22.02
CA ASP A 20 -4.35 15.59 -22.95
C ASP A 20 -5.17 16.70 -22.26
N LEU A 21 -4.57 17.88 -22.06
CA LEU A 21 -5.21 18.97 -21.31
C LEU A 21 -6.30 19.70 -22.09
N ASP A 22 -6.36 19.53 -23.41
CA ASP A 22 -7.38 20.16 -24.25
C ASP A 22 -8.66 19.32 -24.32
N THR A 23 -8.51 17.99 -24.19
CA THR A 23 -9.64 17.02 -24.26
C THR A 23 -9.97 16.37 -22.91
N GLU A 24 -9.09 16.50 -21.91
CA GLU A 24 -9.13 15.81 -20.62
C GLU A 24 -9.03 14.28 -20.71
N GLU A 25 -8.71 13.75 -21.89
CA GLU A 25 -8.59 12.32 -22.13
C GLU A 25 -7.28 11.75 -21.59
N ILE A 26 -7.36 10.60 -20.93
CA ILE A 26 -6.18 9.81 -20.56
C ILE A 26 -5.64 9.16 -21.84
N ARG A 27 -4.39 9.45 -22.17
CA ARG A 27 -3.70 8.89 -23.35
C ARG A 27 -3.01 7.58 -23.02
N ARG A 28 -2.23 7.54 -21.93
CA ARG A 28 -1.43 6.38 -21.51
C ARG A 28 -1.36 6.27 -19.99
N THR A 29 -1.31 5.04 -19.48
CA THR A 29 -1.04 4.76 -18.07
C THR A 29 0.27 3.97 -17.91
N VAL A 30 1.10 4.37 -16.95
CA VAL A 30 2.30 3.63 -16.56
C VAL A 30 2.23 3.31 -15.07
N ILE A 31 2.58 2.09 -14.68
CA ILE A 31 2.71 1.69 -13.27
C ILE A 31 4.09 1.09 -13.00
N THR A 32 4.61 1.29 -11.80
CA THR A 32 5.76 0.51 -11.30
C THR A 32 5.28 -0.64 -10.42
N LEU A 33 6.01 -1.76 -10.42
CA LEU A 33 5.70 -2.87 -9.52
C LEU A 33 6.19 -2.65 -8.07
N ARG A 34 7.08 -1.67 -7.87
CA ARG A 34 7.72 -1.36 -6.58
C ARG A 34 7.99 0.14 -6.46
N ASN A 35 8.19 0.60 -5.23
CA ASN A 35 8.63 1.97 -4.96
C ASN A 35 10.14 2.13 -5.28
N PRO A 36 10.60 3.32 -5.73
CA PRO A 36 12.01 3.56 -5.99
C PRO A 36 12.90 3.58 -4.75
N LEU A 37 12.34 3.73 -3.54
CA LEU A 37 13.11 3.79 -2.30
C LEU A 37 13.32 2.39 -1.71
N PRO A 38 14.49 2.11 -1.11
CA PRO A 38 14.72 0.86 -0.41
C PRO A 38 13.76 0.67 0.77
N GLY A 39 13.14 -0.51 0.88
CA GLY A 39 12.16 -0.83 1.91
C GLY A 39 10.90 -1.47 1.36
N ALA A 40 10.06 -1.99 2.26
CA ALA A 40 8.76 -2.59 1.91
C ALA A 40 7.57 -1.70 2.32
N ASN A 41 7.78 -0.69 3.16
CA ASN A 41 6.73 0.17 3.69
C ASN A 41 7.23 1.62 3.86
N VAL A 42 6.32 2.54 4.21
CA VAL A 42 6.64 3.97 4.29
C VAL A 42 7.62 4.30 5.42
N MET A 43 7.60 3.53 6.51
CA MET A 43 8.54 3.71 7.62
C MET A 43 9.95 3.32 7.22
N ASP A 44 10.12 2.27 6.40
CA ASP A 44 11.41 1.91 5.84
C ASP A 44 11.96 3.02 4.92
N HIS A 45 11.09 3.63 4.11
CA HIS A 45 11.48 4.74 3.23
C HIS A 45 11.89 5.98 4.03
N MET A 46 11.14 6.29 5.10
CA MET A 46 11.48 7.36 6.03
C MET A 46 12.78 7.08 6.76
N ASP A 47 12.97 5.85 7.26
CA ASP A 47 14.19 5.42 7.93
C ASP A 47 15.39 5.53 6.99
N PHE A 48 15.23 5.11 5.74
CA PHE A 48 16.25 5.24 4.69
C PHE A 48 16.64 6.72 4.47
N ALA A 49 15.65 7.59 4.27
CA ALA A 49 15.89 9.00 4.04
C ALA A 49 16.52 9.72 5.25
N ILE A 50 16.12 9.36 6.48
CA ILE A 50 16.68 9.94 7.71
C ILE A 50 18.11 9.46 7.97
N HIS A 51 18.40 8.17 7.74
CA HIS A 51 19.71 7.60 8.08
C HIS A 51 20.75 7.76 6.97
N TYR A 52 20.34 7.68 5.70
CA TYR A 52 21.26 7.69 4.55
C TYR A 52 21.18 8.97 3.71
N GLY A 53 20.20 9.83 3.97
CA GLY A 53 20.15 11.19 3.45
C GLY A 53 18.88 11.52 2.65
N GLN A 54 18.29 12.67 2.96
CA GLN A 54 17.11 13.18 2.27
C GLN A 54 17.37 13.45 0.79
N ASP A 55 18.53 14.01 0.45
CA ASP A 55 18.91 14.31 -0.94
C ASP A 55 19.06 13.05 -1.78
N LEU A 56 19.56 11.96 -1.17
CA LEU A 56 19.68 10.66 -1.81
C LEU A 56 18.29 10.09 -2.13
N ALA A 57 17.37 10.09 -1.14
CA ALA A 57 16.00 9.64 -1.33
C ALA A 57 15.25 10.50 -2.37
N HIS A 58 15.41 11.82 -2.31
CA HIS A 58 14.84 12.75 -3.26
C HIS A 58 15.33 12.46 -4.68
N GLY A 59 16.64 12.32 -4.89
CA GLY A 59 17.21 12.02 -6.21
C GLY A 59 16.75 10.68 -6.78
N LEU A 60 16.54 9.65 -5.94
CA LEU A 60 15.93 8.39 -6.37
C LEU A 60 14.48 8.58 -6.82
N SER A 61 13.69 9.34 -6.06
CA SER A 61 12.30 9.65 -6.43
C SER A 61 12.20 10.45 -7.74
N ILE A 62 13.08 11.44 -7.94
CA ILE A 62 13.13 12.23 -9.18
C ILE A 62 13.52 11.35 -10.37
N ASN A 63 14.55 10.51 -10.24
CA ASN A 63 14.92 9.57 -11.30
C ASN A 63 13.77 8.61 -11.65
N ALA A 64 13.00 8.15 -10.66
CA ALA A 64 11.84 7.31 -10.88
C ALA A 64 10.73 8.03 -11.68
N VAL A 65 10.48 9.30 -11.38
CA VAL A 65 9.50 10.12 -12.11
C VAL A 65 9.96 10.37 -13.55
N LYS A 66 11.25 10.62 -13.79
CA LYS A 66 11.82 10.68 -15.16
C LYS A 66 11.68 9.33 -15.88
N ASN A 67 11.95 8.24 -15.16
CA ASN A 67 11.54 6.86 -15.41
C ASN A 67 10.16 6.74 -16.07
N LEU A 68 9.18 7.23 -15.33
CA LEU A 68 7.77 7.22 -15.71
C LEU A 68 7.49 8.10 -16.92
N PHE A 69 8.07 9.29 -16.99
CA PHE A 69 7.86 10.21 -18.11
C PHE A 69 8.35 9.63 -19.43
N GLN A 70 9.49 8.94 -19.44
CA GLN A 70 9.96 8.21 -20.62
C GLN A 70 8.98 7.12 -21.05
N ALA A 71 8.50 6.30 -20.10
CA ALA A 71 7.54 5.24 -20.38
C ALA A 71 6.16 5.80 -20.83
N LEU A 72 5.80 6.97 -20.33
CA LEU A 72 4.60 7.71 -20.74
C LEU A 72 4.76 8.40 -22.10
N ASP A 73 5.97 8.42 -22.68
CA ASP A 73 6.31 9.18 -23.88
C ASP A 73 5.99 10.68 -23.71
N VAL A 74 6.36 11.25 -22.56
CA VAL A 74 6.21 12.68 -22.24
C VAL A 74 7.45 13.41 -22.73
N LYS A 75 7.25 14.40 -23.60
CA LYS A 75 8.30 15.32 -24.02
C LYS A 75 8.32 16.53 -23.10
N SER A 76 9.52 16.97 -22.74
CA SER A 76 9.76 18.13 -21.87
C SER A 76 8.99 19.37 -22.31
N GLU A 77 8.98 19.67 -23.61
CA GLU A 77 8.33 20.83 -24.21
C GLU A 77 6.80 20.73 -24.32
N GLU A 78 6.24 19.54 -24.12
CA GLU A 78 4.79 19.30 -24.17
C GLU A 78 4.16 19.30 -22.76
N LEU A 79 4.96 19.05 -21.71
CA LEU A 79 4.50 18.97 -20.33
C LEU A 79 4.23 20.37 -19.78
N GLU A 80 2.96 20.69 -19.56
CA GLU A 80 2.56 21.97 -18.99
C GLU A 80 2.21 21.86 -17.50
N ARG A 81 1.70 20.69 -17.09
CA ARG A 81 1.21 20.50 -15.73
C ARG A 81 1.50 19.10 -15.19
N LEU A 82 1.98 19.03 -13.97
CA LEU A 82 2.17 17.82 -13.20
C LEU A 82 1.33 17.91 -11.93
N SER A 83 0.64 16.84 -11.56
CA SER A 83 0.01 16.71 -10.26
C SER A 83 0.52 15.45 -9.58
N ILE A 84 0.73 15.54 -8.28
CA ILE A 84 1.16 14.43 -7.45
C ILE A 84 0.15 14.18 -6.33
N CYS A 85 0.02 12.94 -5.87
CA CYS A 85 -0.78 12.58 -4.72
C CYS A 85 -0.08 11.42 -3.99
N GLY A 86 -0.28 11.31 -2.67
CA GLY A 86 0.34 10.26 -1.86
C GLY A 86 0.46 10.67 -0.39
N ASN A 87 1.14 9.83 0.40
CA ASN A 87 1.35 10.08 1.81
C ASN A 87 2.35 11.23 2.04
N PRO A 88 2.38 11.83 3.26
CA PRO A 88 3.21 13.01 3.54
C PRO A 88 4.70 12.78 3.31
N ILE A 89 5.20 11.56 3.54
CA ILE A 89 6.61 11.19 3.40
C ILE A 89 6.99 11.19 1.91
N GLN A 90 6.22 10.48 1.06
CA GLN A 90 6.49 10.40 -0.38
C GLN A 90 6.39 11.78 -1.05
N LEU A 91 5.36 12.56 -0.71
CA LEU A 91 5.21 13.93 -1.21
C LEU A 91 6.38 14.84 -0.80
N SER A 92 6.86 14.73 0.44
CA SER A 92 7.97 15.55 0.94
C SER A 92 9.30 15.15 0.30
N ILE A 93 9.56 13.84 0.14
CA ILE A 93 10.75 13.33 -0.54
C ILE A 93 10.76 13.79 -2.00
N PHE A 94 9.63 13.70 -2.72
CA PHE A 94 9.55 14.23 -4.08
C PHE A 94 9.86 15.74 -4.13
N GLN A 95 9.31 16.52 -3.19
CA GLN A 95 9.53 17.97 -3.14
C GLN A 95 10.93 18.39 -2.65
N GLY A 96 11.74 17.47 -2.10
CA GLY A 96 13.01 17.82 -1.45
C GLY A 96 12.82 18.54 -0.10
N ILE A 97 11.64 18.43 0.51
CA ILE A 97 11.33 19.02 1.82
C ILE A 97 11.76 18.05 2.92
N SER A 98 12.33 18.56 4.01
CA SER A 98 12.73 17.73 5.16
C SER A 98 11.56 16.90 5.72
N ILE A 99 11.83 15.66 6.12
CA ILE A 99 10.86 14.77 6.77
C ILE A 99 11.16 14.52 8.25
N GLU A 100 12.15 15.23 8.82
CA GLU A 100 12.52 15.07 10.23
C GLU A 100 11.35 15.34 11.18
N ASP A 101 10.50 16.31 10.85
CA ASP A 101 9.32 16.65 11.66
C ASP A 101 8.24 15.56 11.62
N LEU A 102 8.21 14.74 10.57
CA LEU A 102 7.36 13.53 10.47
C LEU A 102 7.97 12.35 11.24
N ALA A 103 9.30 12.16 11.12
CA ALA A 103 10.02 11.06 11.78
C ALA A 103 10.04 11.20 13.32
N TYR A 104 10.00 12.43 13.83
CA TYR A 104 10.13 12.72 15.25
C TYR A 104 8.85 13.36 15.81
N ALA A 105 7.82 12.54 16.08
CA ALA A 105 6.52 12.96 16.61
C ALA A 105 6.54 13.62 18.02
N GLY A 106 7.66 13.58 18.74
CA GLY A 106 7.76 14.05 20.12
C GLY A 106 8.39 15.44 20.26
N GLU A 107 7.67 16.38 20.88
CA GLU A 107 8.12 17.74 21.23
C GLU A 107 9.54 17.79 21.84
N ARG A 108 9.88 16.81 22.68
CA ARG A 108 11.21 16.71 23.29
C ARG A 108 12.32 16.44 22.27
N LYS A 109 12.08 15.56 21.29
CA LYS A 109 13.04 15.27 20.23
C LYS A 109 13.12 16.43 19.25
N LYS A 110 11.98 17.01 18.86
CA LYS A 110 11.96 18.21 18.00
C LYS A 110 12.80 19.35 18.59
N LYS A 111 12.62 19.65 19.88
CA LYS A 111 13.45 20.66 20.58
C LYS A 111 14.92 20.28 20.69
N LYS A 112 15.23 19.01 20.99
CA LYS A 112 16.62 18.54 21.14
C LYS A 112 17.41 18.65 19.83
N TYR A 113 16.77 18.33 18.70
CA TYR A 113 17.40 18.33 17.39
C TYR A 113 17.09 19.60 16.57
N ASN A 114 16.42 20.59 17.17
CA ASN A 114 16.02 21.84 16.50
C ASN A 114 15.22 21.62 15.20
N ILE A 115 14.34 20.62 15.20
CA ILE A 115 13.52 20.26 14.05
C ILE A 115 12.37 21.26 13.91
N GLN A 116 12.26 21.86 12.73
CA GLN A 116 11.18 22.79 12.39
C GLN A 116 10.06 22.05 11.67
N GLU A 117 8.81 22.39 12.01
CA GLU A 117 7.66 21.89 11.24
C GLU A 117 7.69 22.46 9.82
N GLN A 118 7.41 21.60 8.85
CA GLN A 118 7.37 22.00 7.45
C GLN A 118 5.96 22.33 7.02
N ASP A 119 5.81 23.38 6.22
CA ASP A 119 4.54 23.71 5.59
C ASP A 119 4.26 22.75 4.42
N ARG A 120 3.18 21.98 4.59
CA ARG A 120 2.66 21.00 3.63
C ARG A 120 1.22 21.33 3.22
N SER A 121 0.87 22.62 3.24
CA SER A 121 -0.35 23.12 2.63
C SER A 121 -0.37 22.90 1.12
N ALA A 122 -1.58 22.92 0.56
CA ALA A 122 -1.77 22.81 -0.87
C ALA A 122 -1.08 23.96 -1.60
N ARG A 123 -0.36 23.66 -2.68
CA ARG A 123 0.38 24.66 -3.45
C ARG A 123 0.48 24.30 -4.92
N ILE A 124 0.66 25.33 -5.73
CA ILE A 124 1.02 25.25 -7.13
C ILE A 124 2.37 25.95 -7.23
N ILE A 125 3.40 25.18 -7.62
CA ILE A 125 4.78 25.64 -7.68
C ILE A 125 5.33 25.44 -9.09
N HIS A 126 6.41 26.14 -9.42
CA HIS A 126 7.09 25.89 -10.69
C HIS A 126 8.03 24.69 -10.58
N SER A 127 8.23 23.93 -11.67
CA SER A 127 9.16 22.80 -11.72
C SER A 127 10.58 23.14 -11.23
N SER A 128 11.03 24.38 -11.46
CA SER A 128 12.33 24.89 -10.99
C SER A 128 12.47 24.96 -9.46
N GLU A 129 11.38 24.85 -8.71
CA GLU A 129 11.42 24.77 -7.24
C GLU A 129 11.74 23.35 -6.75
N ILE A 130 11.68 22.34 -7.63
CA ILE A 130 12.01 20.95 -7.31
C ILE A 130 13.42 20.62 -7.83
N PRO A 131 14.40 20.35 -6.94
CA PRO A 131 15.76 20.05 -7.37
C PRO A 131 15.83 18.87 -8.34
N GLY A 132 16.59 19.01 -9.43
CA GLY A 132 16.75 17.95 -10.43
C GLY A 132 15.60 17.81 -11.42
N PHE A 133 14.60 18.70 -11.36
CA PHE A 133 13.48 18.80 -12.30
C PHE A 133 13.62 19.93 -13.33
N ASP A 134 14.81 20.56 -13.40
CA ASP A 134 15.11 21.76 -14.20
C ASP A 134 14.94 21.59 -15.72
N GLU A 135 14.85 20.35 -16.22
CA GLU A 135 14.67 20.04 -17.64
C GLU A 135 13.21 20.19 -18.10
N TYR A 136 12.26 20.34 -17.18
CA TYR A 136 10.84 20.57 -17.45
C TYR A 136 10.46 22.01 -17.13
N ASP A 137 9.56 22.59 -17.92
CA ASP A 137 9.01 23.93 -17.72
C ASP A 137 7.50 23.78 -17.49
N CYS A 138 7.09 23.44 -16.26
CA CYS A 138 5.72 23.08 -15.96
C CYS A 138 5.28 23.50 -14.55
N GLU A 139 3.98 23.64 -14.35
CA GLU A 139 3.38 23.80 -13.02
C GLU A 139 3.28 22.45 -12.32
N ILE A 140 3.62 22.41 -11.04
CA ILE A 140 3.44 21.24 -10.18
C ILE A 140 2.36 21.54 -9.13
N VAL A 141 1.28 20.78 -9.21
CA VAL A 141 0.13 20.83 -8.29
C VAL A 141 0.35 19.82 -7.17
N VAL A 142 0.54 20.33 -5.95
CA VAL A 142 0.80 19.54 -4.75
C VAL A 142 -0.38 19.66 -3.78
N PRO A 143 -1.10 18.56 -3.49
CA PRO A 143 -2.18 18.54 -2.52
C PRO A 143 -1.67 18.66 -1.09
N PRO A 144 -2.53 19.04 -0.14
CA PRO A 144 -2.11 19.21 1.24
C PRO A 144 -1.85 17.86 1.90
N ALA A 145 -0.89 17.86 2.82
CA ALA A 145 -0.63 16.76 3.73
C ALA A 145 -0.66 17.27 5.17
N ILE A 146 -1.45 16.64 6.02
CA ILE A 146 -1.72 17.08 7.39
C ILE A 146 -0.84 16.27 8.34
N LYS A 147 0.08 16.97 9.02
CA LYS A 147 0.97 16.42 10.05
C LYS A 147 1.55 15.04 9.66
N HIS A 148 1.69 14.15 10.65
CA HIS A 148 2.62 13.02 10.61
C HIS A 148 2.10 11.84 9.76
N GLU A 149 0.79 11.76 9.49
CA GLU A 149 0.19 10.52 8.95
C GLU A 149 -1.00 10.74 7.99
N VAL A 150 -1.68 11.91 7.96
CA VAL A 150 -2.82 12.11 7.04
C VAL A 150 -2.33 12.77 5.76
N GLY A 151 -2.08 11.95 4.74
CA GLY A 151 -1.64 12.41 3.43
C GLY A 151 -2.78 12.82 2.51
N ALA A 152 -2.38 13.19 1.29
CA ALA A 152 -3.31 13.47 0.22
C ALA A 152 -4.05 12.21 -0.25
N ASP A 153 -3.49 11.03 -0.04
CA ASP A 153 -4.12 9.73 -0.21
C ASP A 153 -5.34 9.54 0.72
N ALA A 154 -5.21 9.87 2.00
CA ALA A 154 -6.33 9.84 2.95
C ALA A 154 -7.42 10.87 2.59
N LEU A 155 -7.02 12.07 2.15
CA LEU A 155 -7.97 13.07 1.64
C LEU A 155 -8.67 12.57 0.36
N ALA A 156 -7.93 11.90 -0.51
CA ALA A 156 -8.48 11.31 -1.71
C ALA A 156 -9.49 10.21 -1.40
N LEU A 157 -9.21 9.37 -0.40
CA LEU A 157 -10.14 8.38 0.12
C LEU A 157 -11.45 9.02 0.58
N ILE A 158 -11.36 10.09 1.38
CA ILE A 158 -12.53 10.83 1.89
C ILE A 158 -13.37 11.39 0.74
N ILE A 159 -12.77 12.14 -0.19
CA ILE A 159 -13.50 12.74 -1.31
C ILE A 159 -14.11 11.67 -2.21
N LYS A 160 -13.33 10.67 -2.62
CA LYS A 160 -13.76 9.68 -3.61
C LYS A 160 -14.79 8.69 -3.07
N SER A 161 -14.86 8.52 -1.75
CA SER A 161 -15.95 7.73 -1.15
C SER A 161 -17.33 8.35 -1.38
N GLY A 162 -17.42 9.68 -1.48
CA GLY A 162 -18.68 10.40 -1.43
C GLY A 162 -19.33 10.37 -0.04
N MET A 163 -18.57 9.98 1.00
CA MET A 163 -19.10 9.91 2.36
C MET A 163 -19.54 11.28 2.89
N LEU A 164 -18.93 12.36 2.39
CA LEU A 164 -19.30 13.73 2.75
C LEU A 164 -20.71 14.12 2.31
N ASP A 165 -21.25 13.45 1.28
CA ASP A 165 -22.55 13.76 0.68
C ASP A 165 -23.72 13.01 1.36
N SER A 166 -23.45 12.21 2.39
CA SER A 166 -24.44 11.35 3.07
C SER A 166 -24.45 11.57 4.57
N ASP A 167 -25.62 11.52 5.21
CA ASP A 167 -25.77 11.59 6.67
C ASP A 167 -25.50 10.25 7.39
N GLU A 168 -25.32 9.16 6.63
CA GLU A 168 -25.03 7.82 7.17
C GLU A 168 -23.68 7.78 7.90
N ILE A 169 -23.61 6.97 8.97
CA ILE A 169 -22.33 6.67 9.61
C ILE A 169 -21.57 5.75 8.67
N SER A 170 -20.38 6.18 8.25
CA SER A 170 -19.65 5.47 7.22
C SER A 170 -18.16 5.45 7.50
N ILE A 171 -17.52 4.38 7.05
CA ILE A 171 -16.07 4.22 7.15
C ILE A 171 -15.49 3.99 5.76
N ALA A 172 -14.39 4.65 5.45
CA ALA A 172 -13.58 4.41 4.28
C ALA A 172 -12.23 3.83 4.73
N THR A 173 -11.73 2.84 4.02
CA THR A 173 -10.42 2.23 4.26
C THR A 173 -9.72 1.99 2.93
N ASP A 174 -8.52 2.52 2.79
CA ASP A 174 -7.59 2.12 1.73
C ASP A 174 -6.86 0.85 2.19
N TYR A 175 -7.01 -0.25 1.48
CA TYR A 175 -6.39 -1.52 1.86
C TYR A 175 -4.98 -1.64 1.25
N GLY A 176 -4.09 -0.75 1.68
CA GLY A 176 -2.66 -0.81 1.40
C GLY A 176 -1.85 -1.26 2.62
N THR A 177 -0.53 -1.23 2.49
CA THR A 177 0.42 -1.59 3.56
C THR A 177 0.23 -0.79 4.87
N ASN A 178 -0.22 0.47 4.79
CA ASN A 178 -0.43 1.38 5.94
C ASN A 178 -1.90 1.59 6.31
N ALA A 179 -2.83 0.94 5.61
CA ALA A 179 -4.26 1.01 5.81
C ALA A 179 -4.81 2.36 6.33
N GLU A 180 -4.91 3.36 5.47
CA GLU A 180 -5.49 4.66 5.77
C GLU A 180 -7.01 4.55 5.95
N MET A 181 -7.55 5.19 6.99
CA MET A 181 -8.95 5.08 7.37
C MET A 181 -9.58 6.43 7.66
N ALA A 182 -10.85 6.57 7.30
CA ALA A 182 -11.68 7.71 7.66
C ALA A 182 -13.07 7.24 8.12
N LEU A 183 -13.46 7.60 9.34
CA LEU A 183 -14.80 7.36 9.90
C LEU A 183 -15.56 8.69 9.93
N LYS A 184 -16.71 8.78 9.25
CA LYS A 184 -17.63 9.90 9.35
C LYS A 184 -18.74 9.59 10.33
N VAL A 185 -18.90 10.46 11.32
CA VAL A 185 -20.04 10.45 12.24
C VAL A 185 -20.65 11.85 12.21
N LYS A 186 -21.85 11.98 11.61
CA LYS A 186 -22.48 13.28 11.34
C LYS A 186 -21.53 14.17 10.53
N ASP A 187 -21.18 15.36 11.02
CA ASP A 187 -20.30 16.34 10.37
C ASP A 187 -18.83 16.18 10.76
N ILE A 188 -18.47 15.16 11.55
CA ILE A 188 -17.11 14.95 12.05
C ILE A 188 -16.47 13.76 11.35
N ILE A 189 -15.23 13.94 10.88
CA ILE A 189 -14.43 12.90 10.25
C ILE A 189 -13.26 12.59 11.18
N TYR A 190 -13.17 11.34 11.62
CA TYR A 190 -12.04 10.81 12.37
C TYR A 190 -11.14 10.05 11.42
N THR A 191 -9.82 10.28 11.48
CA THR A 191 -8.88 9.58 10.59
C THR A 191 -7.80 8.88 11.40
N GLY A 192 -7.24 7.82 10.82
CA GLY A 192 -6.11 7.08 11.38
C GLY A 192 -5.46 6.22 10.31
N SER A 193 -4.24 5.76 10.57
CA SER A 193 -3.50 4.85 9.70
C SER A 193 -2.94 3.71 10.55
N ALA A 194 -3.16 2.48 10.11
CA ALA A 194 -2.67 1.29 10.79
C ALA A 194 -1.61 0.61 9.93
N ALA A 195 -0.41 0.40 10.48
CA ALA A 195 0.61 -0.42 9.83
C ALA A 195 0.16 -1.90 9.75
N ALA A 196 -0.67 -2.22 8.75
CA ALA A 196 -1.19 -3.55 8.49
C ALA A 196 -0.08 -4.48 7.98
N GLY A 197 0.96 -3.91 7.38
CA GLY A 197 2.05 -4.65 6.79
C GLY A 197 1.68 -5.20 5.42
N PRO A 198 2.65 -5.77 4.70
CA PRO A 198 2.49 -6.03 3.28
C PRO A 198 1.85 -7.41 2.98
N ALA A 199 1.37 -8.12 4.00
CA ALA A 199 0.71 -9.42 3.86
C ALA A 199 -0.57 -9.35 3.00
N LEU A 200 -1.33 -8.26 3.10
CA LEU A 200 -2.52 -8.01 2.26
C LEU A 200 -2.19 -7.73 0.80
N GLU A 201 -0.92 -7.47 0.50
CA GLU A 201 -0.39 -7.32 -0.86
C GLU A 201 0.30 -8.60 -1.34
N GLY A 202 0.28 -9.67 -0.52
CA GLY A 202 0.93 -10.95 -0.79
C GLY A 202 2.41 -10.98 -0.43
N GLN A 203 3.01 -9.91 0.10
CA GLN A 203 4.40 -9.98 0.55
C GLN A 203 4.48 -10.63 1.95
N GLN A 204 5.65 -11.15 2.34
CA GLN A 204 5.85 -11.90 3.60
C GLN A 204 5.03 -13.21 3.72
N ILE A 205 4.27 -13.57 2.69
CA ILE A 205 3.62 -14.86 2.51
C ILE A 205 4.52 -15.73 1.64
N ARG A 206 4.74 -16.99 2.02
CA ARG A 206 5.74 -17.89 1.40
C ARG A 206 5.63 -18.01 -0.12
N HIS A 207 4.41 -18.16 -0.63
CA HIS A 207 4.09 -18.22 -2.07
C HIS A 207 3.39 -16.94 -2.56
N GLY A 208 3.46 -15.88 -1.76
CA GLY A 208 2.72 -14.67 -2.01
C GLY A 208 3.39 -13.76 -3.02
N ASN A 209 2.57 -13.14 -3.85
CA ASN A 209 2.98 -12.22 -4.91
C ASN A 209 2.00 -11.04 -4.95
N LEU A 210 2.49 -9.89 -5.42
CA LEU A 210 1.61 -8.83 -5.91
C LEU A 210 0.71 -9.37 -7.02
N ALA A 211 -0.48 -8.78 -7.15
CA ALA A 211 -1.42 -9.12 -8.21
C ALA A 211 -0.74 -9.00 -9.58
N SER A 212 -0.60 -10.14 -10.25
CA SER A 212 0.07 -10.27 -11.53
C SER A 212 -0.49 -11.49 -12.30
N PRO A 213 -0.27 -11.59 -13.61
CA PRO A 213 -0.72 -12.75 -14.37
C PRO A 213 -0.28 -14.06 -13.75
N TYR A 214 -1.18 -15.03 -13.76
CA TYR A 214 -1.00 -16.39 -13.22
C TYR A 214 -0.93 -16.46 -11.69
N THR A 215 -1.41 -15.46 -10.94
CA THR A 215 -1.51 -15.53 -9.47
C THR A 215 -2.93 -15.83 -8.98
N ILE A 216 -3.06 -16.62 -7.92
CA ILE A 216 -4.36 -16.95 -7.32
C ILE A 216 -4.94 -15.72 -6.64
N SER A 217 -6.16 -15.36 -7.01
CA SER A 217 -6.87 -14.17 -6.54
C SER A 217 -8.01 -14.47 -5.56
N ASP A 218 -8.59 -15.67 -5.62
CA ASP A 218 -9.75 -16.06 -4.83
C ASP A 218 -9.91 -17.60 -4.76
N PHE A 219 -10.80 -18.06 -3.88
CA PHE A 219 -11.12 -19.47 -3.66
C PHE A 219 -12.60 -19.72 -3.44
N GLU A 220 -13.09 -20.87 -3.91
CA GLU A 220 -14.39 -21.41 -3.54
C GLU A 220 -14.32 -22.90 -3.27
N PHE A 221 -15.29 -23.44 -2.51
CA PHE A 221 -15.42 -24.89 -2.34
C PHE A 221 -16.42 -25.45 -3.35
N GLU A 222 -15.95 -26.32 -4.24
CA GLU A 222 -16.71 -26.92 -5.33
C GLU A 222 -16.36 -28.41 -5.47
N ASN A 223 -17.34 -29.26 -5.77
CA ASN A 223 -17.12 -30.69 -6.07
C ASN A 223 -16.25 -31.44 -5.03
N GLY A 224 -16.36 -31.07 -3.76
CA GLY A 224 -15.60 -31.69 -2.67
C GLY A 224 -14.14 -31.25 -2.55
N GLY A 225 -13.70 -30.25 -3.31
CA GLY A 225 -12.37 -29.65 -3.20
C GLY A 225 -12.40 -28.12 -3.22
N LEU A 226 -11.19 -27.56 -3.21
CA LEU A 226 -10.93 -26.13 -3.23
C LEU A 226 -10.67 -25.69 -4.68
N ARG A 227 -11.60 -24.93 -5.26
CA ARG A 227 -11.43 -24.24 -6.54
C ARG A 227 -10.49 -23.06 -6.36
N ASN A 228 -9.43 -23.03 -7.16
CA ASN A 228 -8.50 -21.91 -7.23
C ASN A 228 -8.99 -20.97 -8.35
N TYR A 229 -9.09 -19.66 -8.10
CA TYR A 229 -9.34 -18.66 -9.13
C TYR A 229 -8.07 -17.87 -9.42
N VAL A 230 -7.61 -17.87 -10.67
CA VAL A 230 -6.29 -17.39 -11.07
C VAL A 230 -6.43 -16.23 -12.06
N LEU A 231 -5.59 -15.20 -11.93
CA LEU A 231 -5.57 -14.08 -12.86
C LEU A 231 -4.97 -14.51 -14.21
N SER A 232 -5.66 -14.19 -15.31
CA SER A 232 -5.16 -14.38 -16.68
C SER A 232 -4.07 -13.36 -17.04
N GLU A 233 -3.55 -13.44 -18.25
CA GLU A 233 -2.61 -12.45 -18.80
C GLU A 233 -3.23 -11.03 -18.83
N GLU A 234 -4.54 -10.94 -19.07
CA GLU A 234 -5.32 -9.70 -19.04
C GLU A 234 -5.86 -9.34 -17.64
N MET A 235 -5.34 -9.99 -16.59
CA MET A 235 -5.71 -9.78 -15.19
C MET A 235 -7.19 -10.07 -14.89
N LYS A 236 -7.82 -10.99 -15.65
CA LYS A 236 -9.18 -11.47 -15.36
C LYS A 236 -9.14 -12.72 -14.50
N SER A 237 -9.99 -12.79 -13.48
CA SER A 237 -10.12 -13.99 -12.66
C SER A 237 -10.79 -15.12 -13.45
N VAL A 238 -10.09 -16.25 -13.61
CA VAL A 238 -10.58 -17.43 -14.33
C VAL A 238 -10.41 -18.71 -13.50
N PRO A 239 -11.22 -19.76 -13.73
CA PRO A 239 -11.09 -21.02 -12.99
C PRO A 239 -9.75 -21.72 -13.23
N GLY A 240 -8.95 -21.83 -12.16
CA GLY A 240 -7.80 -22.72 -12.03
C GLY A 240 -8.22 -24.12 -11.57
N ASP A 241 -7.30 -24.92 -11.04
CA ASP A 241 -7.58 -26.31 -10.66
C ASP A 241 -8.56 -26.40 -9.47
N ILE A 242 -9.35 -27.49 -9.37
CA ILE A 242 -9.90 -27.96 -8.09
C ILE A 242 -8.89 -28.92 -7.49
N ILE A 243 -8.54 -28.70 -6.23
CA ILE A 243 -7.61 -29.55 -5.48
C ILE A 243 -8.25 -30.03 -4.18
N ASP A 244 -7.73 -31.12 -3.64
CA ASP A 244 -7.92 -31.48 -2.24
C ASP A 244 -6.98 -30.61 -1.37
N PRO A 245 -7.52 -29.71 -0.52
CA PRO A 245 -6.70 -28.80 0.28
C PRO A 245 -5.86 -29.52 1.36
N SER A 246 -6.15 -30.79 1.68
CA SER A 246 -5.38 -31.56 2.68
C SER A 246 -4.25 -32.38 2.07
N THR A 247 -4.30 -32.69 0.76
CA THR A 247 -3.33 -33.58 0.10
C THR A 247 -2.64 -32.96 -1.11
N GLY A 248 -3.15 -31.84 -1.63
CA GLY A 248 -2.68 -31.20 -2.87
C GLY A 248 -3.08 -31.95 -4.14
N LYS A 249 -3.85 -33.04 -4.03
CA LYS A 249 -4.29 -33.82 -5.19
C LYS A 249 -5.22 -33.00 -6.07
N ILE A 250 -4.91 -32.91 -7.36
CA ILE A 250 -5.79 -32.31 -8.36
C ILE A 250 -7.03 -33.22 -8.52
N LEU A 251 -8.21 -32.67 -8.22
CA LEU A 251 -9.50 -33.33 -8.41
C LEU A 251 -10.09 -33.02 -9.79
N GLN A 252 -9.83 -31.82 -10.30
CA GLN A 252 -10.24 -31.38 -11.63
C GLN A 252 -9.26 -30.33 -12.15
N GLU A 253 -8.79 -30.48 -13.39
CA GLU A 253 -7.95 -29.47 -14.04
C GLU A 253 -8.76 -28.22 -14.41
N GLY A 254 -8.16 -27.05 -14.18
CA GLY A 254 -8.66 -25.76 -14.59
C GLY A 254 -8.15 -25.33 -15.96
N GLN A 255 -8.45 -24.09 -16.32
CA GLN A 255 -8.05 -23.49 -17.59
C GLN A 255 -6.60 -22.99 -17.58
N ILE A 256 -6.06 -22.74 -16.39
CA ILE A 256 -4.82 -22.01 -16.21
C ILE A 256 -4.05 -22.55 -15.00
N LYS A 257 -2.72 -22.39 -15.05
CA LYS A 257 -1.78 -22.78 -13.99
C LYS A 257 -1.32 -21.57 -13.19
N ALA A 258 -1.20 -21.72 -11.88
CA ALA A 258 -0.83 -20.63 -10.97
C ALA A 258 0.66 -20.66 -10.57
N LYS A 259 1.25 -19.48 -10.35
CA LYS A 259 2.65 -19.29 -9.94
C LYS A 259 2.82 -18.66 -8.55
N GLY A 260 1.72 -18.29 -7.89
CA GLY A 260 1.70 -17.70 -6.55
C GLY A 260 0.27 -17.38 -6.11
N ILE A 261 0.15 -16.79 -4.92
CA ILE A 261 -1.11 -16.32 -4.33
C ILE A 261 -1.04 -14.81 -4.07
N THR A 262 -2.11 -14.09 -4.35
CA THR A 262 -2.23 -12.66 -4.00
C THR A 262 -2.68 -12.49 -2.56
N GLY A 263 -2.50 -11.32 -1.97
CA GLY A 263 -3.06 -11.04 -0.64
C GLY A 263 -4.60 -11.16 -0.60
N THR A 264 -5.32 -10.83 -1.68
CA THR A 264 -6.78 -11.07 -1.75
C THR A 264 -7.11 -12.56 -1.75
N GLY A 265 -6.28 -13.38 -2.42
CA GLY A 265 -6.36 -14.83 -2.37
C GLY A 265 -6.11 -15.37 -0.96
N VAL A 266 -5.17 -14.79 -0.21
CA VAL A 266 -4.92 -15.15 1.20
C VAL A 266 -6.15 -14.87 2.05
N ILE A 267 -6.77 -13.71 1.90
CA ILE A 267 -8.01 -13.35 2.60
C ILE A 267 -9.13 -14.35 2.30
N ALA A 268 -9.32 -14.69 1.03
CA ALA A 268 -10.31 -15.68 0.63
C ALA A 268 -10.00 -17.08 1.20
N LEU A 269 -8.74 -17.50 1.18
CA LEU A 269 -8.31 -18.80 1.71
C LEU A 269 -8.55 -18.90 3.21
N ILE A 270 -8.26 -17.84 3.97
CA ILE A 270 -8.49 -17.80 5.41
C ILE A 270 -9.99 -17.90 5.71
N GLU A 271 -10.82 -17.12 5.02
CA GLU A 271 -12.27 -17.18 5.23
C GLU A 271 -12.82 -18.58 4.93
N LYS A 272 -12.50 -19.14 3.75
CA LYS A 272 -12.96 -20.46 3.34
C LYS A 272 -12.40 -21.58 4.23
N GLY A 273 -11.15 -21.43 4.68
CA GLY A 273 -10.50 -22.35 5.60
C GLY A 273 -11.19 -22.38 6.97
N ILE A 274 -11.57 -21.22 7.51
CA ILE A 274 -12.34 -21.12 8.76
C ILE A 274 -13.76 -21.67 8.55
N GLU A 275 -14.44 -21.29 7.46
CA GLU A 275 -15.80 -21.74 7.13
C GLU A 275 -15.90 -23.28 7.06
N ARG A 276 -14.88 -23.94 6.49
CA ARG A 276 -14.83 -25.41 6.36
C ARG A 276 -14.16 -26.14 7.52
N GLY A 277 -13.69 -25.42 8.54
CA GLY A 277 -12.98 -26.02 9.69
C GLY A 277 -11.60 -26.58 9.35
N LEU A 278 -11.00 -26.17 8.23
CA LEU A 278 -9.59 -26.42 7.92
C LEU A 278 -8.67 -25.54 8.76
N ILE A 279 -9.16 -24.39 9.23
CA ILE A 279 -8.46 -23.48 10.11
C ILE A 279 -9.23 -23.38 11.43
N GLU A 280 -8.53 -23.65 12.52
CA GLU A 280 -8.97 -23.36 13.88
C GLU A 280 -7.80 -22.63 14.55
N LEU A 281 -7.90 -21.30 14.65
CA LEU A 281 -6.78 -20.45 15.02
C LEU A 281 -6.07 -20.93 16.30
N PRO A 282 -4.72 -20.91 16.34
CA PRO A 282 -3.81 -20.48 15.27
C PRO A 282 -3.43 -21.62 14.30
N LYS A 283 -4.14 -22.75 14.35
CA LYS A 283 -3.75 -24.01 13.72
C LYS A 283 -4.47 -24.30 12.42
N ILE A 284 -3.74 -24.94 11.50
CA ILE A 284 -4.29 -25.56 10.31
C ILE A 284 -4.53 -27.04 10.62
N LYS A 285 -5.75 -27.52 10.41
CA LYS A 285 -6.23 -28.85 10.84
C LYS A 285 -6.02 -29.95 9.80
N THR A 286 -5.31 -29.67 8.72
CA THR A 286 -4.86 -30.67 7.75
C THR A 286 -3.76 -31.56 8.37
N PRO A 287 -3.53 -32.78 7.86
CA PRO A 287 -2.60 -33.74 8.47
C PRO A 287 -1.16 -33.23 8.61
N ASP A 288 -0.71 -32.35 7.71
CA ASP A 288 0.63 -31.78 7.67
C ASP A 288 0.69 -30.32 8.14
N GLY A 289 -0.45 -29.75 8.57
CA GLY A 289 -0.53 -28.35 8.99
C GLY A 289 -0.41 -27.34 7.85
N LEU A 290 -0.64 -27.76 6.60
CA LEU A 290 -0.62 -26.92 5.41
C LEU A 290 -1.95 -26.98 4.65
N ILE A 291 -2.40 -25.85 4.12
CA ILE A 291 -3.48 -25.86 3.11
C ILE A 291 -2.81 -25.88 1.74
N HIS A 292 -3.02 -26.96 1.01
CA HIS A 292 -2.48 -27.12 -0.33
C HIS A 292 -3.30 -26.32 -1.34
N MET A 293 -2.58 -25.74 -2.30
CA MET A 293 -3.06 -24.94 -3.42
C MET A 293 -2.62 -25.57 -4.75
N GLN A 294 -3.10 -25.01 -5.85
CA GLN A 294 -2.69 -25.45 -7.18
C GLN A 294 -1.16 -25.43 -7.34
N ASN A 295 -0.61 -26.34 -8.17
CA ASN A 295 0.81 -26.41 -8.49
C ASN A 295 1.75 -26.62 -7.29
N TRP A 296 1.32 -27.43 -6.32
CA TRP A 296 2.11 -27.75 -5.12
C TRP A 296 2.48 -26.54 -4.27
N MET A 297 1.76 -25.43 -4.44
CA MET A 297 1.86 -24.30 -3.51
C MET A 297 1.14 -24.66 -2.22
N ASP A 298 1.61 -24.09 -1.11
CA ASP A 298 1.06 -24.34 0.21
C ASP A 298 0.88 -23.04 1.00
N PHE A 299 -0.03 -23.07 1.98
CA PHE A 299 -0.27 -22.01 2.94
C PHE A 299 -0.06 -22.55 4.34
N SER A 300 0.87 -21.94 5.07
CA SER A 300 1.35 -22.42 6.37
C SER A 300 0.75 -21.66 7.56
N GLU A 301 0.90 -22.19 8.76
CA GLU A 301 0.52 -21.48 10.01
C GLU A 301 1.27 -20.15 10.20
N LYS A 302 2.48 -20.04 9.64
CA LYS A 302 3.24 -18.78 9.64
C LYS A 302 2.57 -17.76 8.73
N ASP A 303 2.15 -18.17 7.53
CA ASP A 303 1.44 -17.30 6.60
C ASP A 303 0.09 -16.85 7.19
N LEU A 304 -0.63 -17.76 7.87
CA LEU A 304 -1.85 -17.47 8.62
C LEU A 304 -1.62 -16.42 9.70
N THR A 305 -0.52 -16.55 10.45
CA THR A 305 -0.16 -15.62 11.52
C THR A 305 0.14 -14.21 10.96
N GLU A 306 0.94 -14.11 9.90
CA GLU A 306 1.27 -12.80 9.30
C GLU A 306 0.04 -12.12 8.68
N ALA A 307 -0.83 -12.88 7.98
CA ALA A 307 -2.09 -12.35 7.49
C ALA A 307 -3.04 -11.93 8.63
N GLY A 308 -3.09 -12.72 9.71
CA GLY A 308 -3.87 -12.42 10.91
C GLY A 308 -3.46 -11.11 11.59
N LYS A 309 -2.15 -10.82 11.68
CA LYS A 309 -1.64 -9.53 12.18
C LYS A 309 -2.17 -8.36 11.37
N ALA A 310 -2.17 -8.48 10.03
CA ALA A 310 -2.68 -7.44 9.15
C ALA A 310 -4.19 -7.21 9.32
N ILE A 311 -4.97 -8.30 9.38
CA ILE A 311 -6.42 -8.23 9.65
C ILE A 311 -6.69 -7.59 11.02
N GLY A 312 -5.93 -8.00 12.03
CA GLY A 312 -6.03 -7.48 13.38
C GLY A 312 -5.68 -6.01 13.49
N ALA A 313 -4.64 -5.53 12.79
CA ALA A 313 -4.26 -4.12 12.77
C ALA A 313 -5.38 -3.24 12.19
N ILE A 314 -6.01 -3.69 11.10
CA ILE A 314 -7.13 -2.99 10.48
C ILE A 314 -8.34 -2.94 11.42
N ARG A 315 -8.73 -4.09 11.99
CA ARG A 315 -9.85 -4.16 12.94
C ARG A 315 -9.60 -3.33 14.21
N ALA A 316 -8.36 -3.30 14.69
CA ALA A 316 -7.95 -2.44 15.80
C ALA A 316 -8.10 -0.95 15.45
N GLY A 317 -7.76 -0.56 14.22
CA GLY A 317 -7.98 0.79 13.69
C GLY A 317 -9.47 1.18 13.68
N HIS A 318 -10.32 0.31 13.14
CA HIS A 318 -11.77 0.52 13.12
C HIS A 318 -12.36 0.70 14.53
N ILE A 319 -11.99 -0.18 15.48
CA ILE A 319 -12.45 -0.10 16.87
C ILE A 319 -11.94 1.17 17.55
N THR A 320 -10.69 1.57 17.28
CA THR A 320 -10.11 2.80 17.85
C THR A 320 -10.84 4.06 17.39
N LEU A 321 -11.17 4.13 16.09
CA LEU A 321 -11.95 5.24 15.53
C LEU A 321 -13.34 5.30 16.16
N CYS A 322 -14.04 4.16 16.26
CA CYS A 322 -15.36 4.09 16.88
C CYS A 322 -15.34 4.47 18.36
N SER A 323 -14.34 3.97 19.11
CA SER A 323 -14.14 4.28 20.52
C SER A 323 -13.94 5.79 20.73
N THR A 324 -13.20 6.43 19.83
CA THR A 324 -12.91 7.88 19.90
C THR A 324 -14.13 8.72 19.52
N ALA A 325 -14.92 8.23 18.55
CA ALA A 325 -16.18 8.85 18.14
C ALA A 325 -17.34 8.60 19.13
N GLY A 326 -17.16 7.69 20.09
CA GLY A 326 -18.19 7.32 21.07
C GLY A 326 -19.36 6.54 20.47
N ILE A 327 -19.11 5.75 19.42
CA ILE A 327 -20.10 4.90 18.75
C ILE A 327 -19.70 3.43 18.86
N GLU A 328 -20.66 2.54 18.63
CA GLU A 328 -20.39 1.11 18.49
C GLU A 328 -20.03 0.77 17.04
N ILE A 329 -19.28 -0.31 16.84
CA ILE A 329 -18.98 -0.84 15.49
C ILE A 329 -20.27 -1.17 14.73
N ALA A 330 -21.32 -1.53 15.47
CA ALA A 330 -22.63 -1.86 14.91
C ALA A 330 -23.37 -0.65 14.32
N ASP A 331 -22.95 0.57 14.65
CA ASP A 331 -23.60 1.81 14.18
C ASP A 331 -23.15 2.21 12.76
N ILE A 332 -22.14 1.54 12.19
CA ILE A 332 -21.62 1.86 10.85
C ILE A 332 -22.54 1.25 9.79
N ASP A 333 -23.21 2.10 9.01
CA ASP A 333 -24.12 1.72 7.94
C ASP A 333 -23.38 1.27 6.67
N THR A 334 -22.35 2.03 6.31
CA THR A 334 -21.70 1.96 4.99
C THR A 334 -20.17 1.86 5.10
N ALA A 335 -19.58 0.93 4.37
CA ALA A 335 -18.12 0.80 4.21
C ALA A 335 -17.68 1.10 2.78
N TYR A 336 -16.55 1.79 2.64
CA TYR A 336 -15.88 2.05 1.38
C TYR A 336 -14.50 1.40 1.38
N MET A 337 -14.23 0.58 0.38
CA MET A 337 -12.95 -0.09 0.17
C MET A 337 -12.21 0.57 -0.99
N ALA A 338 -10.99 1.02 -0.74
CA ALA A 338 -10.12 1.62 -1.74
C ALA A 338 -8.77 0.89 -1.83
N GLY A 339 -7.95 1.32 -2.79
CA GLY A 339 -6.66 0.72 -3.08
C GLY A 339 -6.77 -0.53 -3.94
N ALA A 340 -5.63 -1.05 -4.39
CA ALA A 340 -5.59 -2.22 -5.26
C ALA A 340 -6.24 -3.44 -4.56
N ALA A 341 -5.85 -3.75 -3.32
CA ALA A 341 -6.44 -4.87 -2.60
C ALA A 341 -7.94 -4.63 -2.35
N GLY A 342 -8.34 -3.42 -1.93
CA GLY A 342 -9.75 -3.11 -1.66
C GLY A 342 -10.65 -3.20 -2.88
N THR A 343 -10.10 -3.09 -4.09
CA THR A 343 -10.85 -3.20 -5.36
C THR A 343 -11.10 -4.65 -5.78
N TYR A 344 -10.10 -5.52 -5.59
CA TYR A 344 -10.16 -6.91 -6.05
C TYR A 344 -10.60 -7.89 -4.97
N MET A 345 -10.43 -7.54 -3.69
CA MET A 345 -10.83 -8.37 -2.56
C MET A 345 -12.32 -8.65 -2.58
N ASP A 346 -12.69 -9.89 -2.29
CA ASP A 346 -14.09 -10.26 -2.07
C ASP A 346 -14.58 -9.62 -0.77
N ALA A 347 -15.44 -8.60 -0.90
CA ALA A 347 -15.97 -7.84 0.22
C ALA A 347 -16.75 -8.70 1.22
N ALA A 348 -17.48 -9.73 0.77
CA ALA A 348 -18.23 -10.60 1.67
C ALA A 348 -17.27 -11.47 2.50
N LYS A 349 -16.25 -12.06 1.85
CA LYS A 349 -15.22 -12.84 2.55
C LYS A 349 -14.42 -11.97 3.53
N ALA A 350 -14.04 -10.76 3.11
CA ALA A 350 -13.35 -9.80 3.95
C ALA A 350 -14.16 -9.38 5.18
N GLN A 351 -15.47 -9.12 5.01
CA GLN A 351 -16.37 -8.79 6.12
C GLN A 351 -16.44 -9.94 7.13
N LYS A 352 -16.52 -11.20 6.69
CA LYS A 352 -16.64 -12.35 7.61
C LYS A 352 -15.44 -12.57 8.53
N ILE A 353 -14.24 -12.14 8.11
CA ILE A 353 -13.01 -12.31 8.92
C ILE A 353 -12.62 -11.04 9.69
N GLY A 354 -13.33 -9.93 9.48
CA GLY A 354 -13.19 -8.69 10.26
C GLY A 354 -12.33 -7.62 9.64
N LEU A 355 -12.08 -7.69 8.32
CA LEU A 355 -11.45 -6.60 7.58
C LEU A 355 -12.41 -5.44 7.28
N ILE A 356 -13.71 -5.69 7.38
CA ILE A 356 -14.78 -4.70 7.23
C ILE A 356 -15.66 -4.80 8.48
N PRO A 357 -16.15 -3.69 9.06
CA PRO A 357 -17.06 -3.74 10.18
C PRO A 357 -18.27 -4.65 9.91
N TYR A 358 -18.51 -5.60 10.82
CA TYR A 358 -19.49 -6.68 10.64
C TYR A 358 -20.93 -6.24 10.38
N ALA A 359 -21.33 -5.08 10.89
CA ALA A 359 -22.70 -4.58 10.78
C ALA A 359 -22.95 -3.73 9.52
N THR A 360 -21.93 -3.51 8.68
CA THR A 360 -22.09 -2.71 7.47
C THR A 360 -23.02 -3.40 6.49
N GLY A 361 -24.12 -2.72 6.18
CA GLY A 361 -25.14 -3.22 5.25
C GLY A 361 -24.80 -2.93 3.80
N LYS A 362 -23.98 -1.89 3.54
CA LYS A 362 -23.56 -1.47 2.21
C LYS A 362 -22.04 -1.41 2.14
N ILE A 363 -21.46 -1.99 1.10
CA ILE A 363 -20.02 -1.98 0.85
C ILE A 363 -19.77 -1.52 -0.59
N PHE A 364 -18.98 -0.46 -0.75
CA PHE A 364 -18.61 0.10 -2.06
C PHE A 364 -17.12 -0.08 -2.32
N GLN A 365 -16.75 -0.51 -3.52
CA GLN A 365 -15.34 -0.65 -3.94
C GLN A 365 -14.98 0.47 -4.95
N LEU A 366 -13.99 1.30 -4.61
CA LEU A 366 -13.75 2.61 -5.24
C LEU A 366 -12.61 2.67 -6.26
N GLY A 367 -11.66 1.73 -6.24
CA GLY A 367 -10.45 1.81 -7.05
C GLY A 367 -9.29 2.53 -6.37
N ASN A 368 -8.34 3.00 -7.18
CA ASN A 368 -7.26 3.88 -6.74
C ASN A 368 -7.78 5.32 -6.64
N THR A 369 -8.08 5.75 -5.41
CA THR A 369 -8.59 7.08 -5.11
C THR A 369 -7.52 8.16 -5.27
N SER A 370 -6.27 7.88 -4.88
CA SER A 370 -5.12 8.78 -4.98
C SER A 370 -4.85 9.22 -6.42
N LEU A 371 -4.77 8.28 -7.36
CA LEU A 371 -4.58 8.57 -8.79
C LEU A 371 -5.75 9.33 -9.39
N ALA A 372 -6.98 8.99 -8.98
CA ALA A 372 -8.18 9.71 -9.41
C ALA A 372 -8.13 11.17 -8.96
N VAL A 373 -7.73 11.44 -7.71
CA VAL A 373 -7.62 12.81 -7.20
C VAL A 373 -6.43 13.56 -7.78
N ALA A 374 -5.29 12.91 -8.04
CA ALA A 374 -4.18 13.51 -8.78
C ALA A 374 -4.69 14.06 -10.13
N ARG A 375 -5.45 13.25 -10.89
CA ARG A 375 -6.08 13.73 -12.14
C ARG A 375 -7.06 14.88 -11.90
N GLU A 376 -7.90 14.83 -10.88
CA GLU A 376 -8.87 15.90 -10.62
C GLU A 376 -8.19 17.23 -10.26
N ILE A 377 -7.11 17.24 -9.47
CA ILE A 377 -6.38 18.47 -9.14
C ILE A 377 -5.51 18.96 -10.32
N LEU A 378 -5.06 18.06 -11.20
CA LEU A 378 -4.42 18.44 -12.45
C LEU A 378 -5.35 19.29 -13.32
N LEU A 379 -6.61 18.88 -13.42
CA LEU A 379 -7.60 19.52 -14.29
C LEU A 379 -8.32 20.69 -13.60
N SER A 380 -8.34 20.75 -12.27
CA SER A 380 -9.11 21.73 -11.51
C SER A 380 -8.36 22.23 -10.28
N GLU A 381 -7.93 23.49 -10.30
CA GLU A 381 -7.41 24.17 -9.11
C GLU A 381 -8.44 24.28 -8.00
N LYS A 382 -9.73 24.43 -8.35
CA LYS A 382 -10.79 24.46 -7.35
C LYS A 382 -10.78 23.18 -6.50
N ARG A 383 -10.54 22.02 -7.12
CA ARG A 383 -10.45 20.75 -6.40
C ARG A 383 -9.28 20.73 -5.42
N LEU A 384 -8.15 21.33 -5.78
CA LEU A 384 -6.99 21.45 -4.89
C LEU A 384 -7.36 22.20 -3.60
N TRP A 385 -8.07 23.32 -3.72
CA TRP A 385 -8.46 24.12 -2.57
C TRP A 385 -9.57 23.45 -1.74
N GLU A 386 -10.48 22.70 -2.37
CA GLU A 386 -11.44 21.86 -1.64
C GLU A 386 -10.74 20.79 -0.76
N LEU A 387 -9.65 20.19 -1.24
CA LEU A 387 -8.82 19.29 -0.43
C LEU A 387 -8.21 20.03 0.78
N GLN A 388 -7.76 21.27 0.60
CA GLN A 388 -7.22 22.10 1.69
C GLN A 388 -8.28 22.46 2.74
N ASP A 389 -9.51 22.70 2.31
CA ASP A 389 -10.63 22.98 3.22
C ASP A 389 -10.97 21.73 4.06
N ILE A 390 -11.07 20.56 3.43
CA ILE A 390 -11.28 19.28 4.13
C ILE A 390 -10.11 19.00 5.08
N ALA A 391 -8.88 19.22 4.63
CA ALA A 391 -7.69 19.04 5.44
C ALA A 391 -7.73 19.88 6.73
N SER A 392 -8.21 21.11 6.61
CA SER A 392 -8.36 22.02 7.75
C SER A 392 -9.43 21.57 8.75
N GLN A 393 -10.44 20.82 8.30
CA GLN A 393 -11.50 20.28 9.16
C GLN A 393 -11.07 19.04 9.94
N ILE A 394 -10.25 18.16 9.34
CA ILE A 394 -9.89 16.87 9.94
C ILE A 394 -8.65 16.92 10.85
N ILE A 395 -7.89 18.01 10.83
CA ILE A 395 -6.65 18.15 11.62
C ILE A 395 -6.86 17.96 13.13
N GLY A 396 -8.03 18.31 13.65
CA GLY A 396 -8.37 18.21 15.08
C GLY A 396 -8.85 16.82 15.52
N THR A 397 -9.12 15.93 14.58
CA THR A 397 -9.80 14.65 14.80
C THR A 397 -9.01 13.45 14.27
N HIS A 398 -7.79 13.69 13.80
CA HIS A 398 -6.83 12.65 13.47
C HIS A 398 -6.29 11.96 14.73
N ILE A 399 -6.18 10.63 14.68
CA ILE A 399 -5.74 9.77 15.77
C ILE A 399 -4.45 9.07 15.36
N MET A 400 -3.37 9.36 16.10
CA MET A 400 -2.10 8.66 15.93
C MET A 400 -2.15 7.31 16.67
N PHE A 401 -2.42 6.24 15.92
CA PHE A 401 -2.57 4.88 16.48
C PHE A 401 -1.34 4.41 17.24
N ALA A 402 -0.14 4.83 16.84
CA ALA A 402 1.13 4.49 17.50
C ALA A 402 1.18 4.89 18.99
N ILE A 403 0.41 5.92 19.40
CA ILE A 403 0.35 6.38 20.80
C ILE A 403 -1.04 6.25 21.41
N ALA A 404 -2.03 5.75 20.66
CA ALA A 404 -3.40 5.56 21.13
C ALA A 404 -3.50 4.32 22.06
N PRO A 405 -3.86 4.49 23.34
CA PRO A 405 -4.01 3.36 24.27
C PRO A 405 -5.05 2.34 23.80
N GLU A 406 -6.14 2.81 23.19
CA GLU A 406 -7.23 1.99 22.65
C GLU A 406 -6.71 1.07 21.54
N PHE A 407 -5.96 1.61 20.57
CA PHE A 407 -5.37 0.83 19.49
C PHE A 407 -4.45 -0.26 20.02
N ARG A 408 -3.53 0.10 20.92
CA ARG A 408 -2.61 -0.86 21.55
C ARG A 408 -3.38 -1.97 22.27
N ASP A 409 -4.40 -1.59 23.03
CA ASP A 409 -5.17 -2.52 23.83
C ASP A 409 -6.01 -3.48 22.97
N VAL A 410 -6.57 -3.00 21.84
CA VAL A 410 -7.26 -3.86 20.87
C VAL A 410 -6.26 -4.75 20.15
N TYR A 411 -5.15 -4.19 19.66
CA TYR A 411 -4.16 -4.95 18.89
C TYR A 411 -3.54 -6.09 19.71
N VAL A 412 -3.31 -5.90 21.02
CA VAL A 412 -2.88 -7.01 21.89
C VAL A 412 -3.92 -8.14 21.94
N LEU A 413 -5.22 -7.81 21.94
CA LEU A 413 -6.27 -8.84 21.85
C LEU A 413 -6.29 -9.51 20.48
N GLU A 414 -6.00 -8.77 19.41
CA GLU A 414 -5.91 -9.29 18.05
C GLU A 414 -4.77 -10.29 17.90
N LEU A 415 -3.59 -9.99 18.43
CA LEU A 415 -2.46 -10.93 18.45
C LEU A 415 -2.82 -12.19 19.23
N ALA A 416 -3.49 -12.04 20.38
CA ALA A 416 -3.93 -13.20 21.15
C ALA A 416 -5.04 -14.01 20.43
N TYR A 417 -5.85 -13.38 19.59
CA TYR A 417 -6.85 -14.06 18.74
C TYR A 417 -6.19 -14.82 17.59
N TRP A 418 -5.34 -14.15 16.82
CA TRP A 418 -4.73 -14.70 15.60
C TRP A 418 -3.53 -15.61 15.86
N GLU A 419 -2.63 -15.24 16.77
CA GLU A 419 -1.38 -15.97 17.03
C GLU A 419 -1.54 -17.06 18.09
N GLU A 420 -2.38 -16.82 19.10
CA GLU A 420 -2.55 -17.72 20.25
C GLU A 420 -3.88 -18.49 20.24
N GLY A 421 -4.77 -18.21 19.28
CA GLY A 421 -6.06 -18.90 19.15
C GLY A 421 -7.07 -18.58 20.25
N MET A 422 -7.05 -17.37 20.80
CA MET A 422 -8.06 -16.95 21.77
C MET A 422 -9.46 -17.17 21.17
N PRO A 423 -10.40 -17.83 21.88
CA PRO A 423 -11.76 -17.96 21.38
C PRO A 423 -12.41 -16.59 21.15
N PHE A 424 -13.10 -16.39 20.03
CA PHE A 424 -13.72 -15.10 19.69
C PHE A 424 -14.69 -14.57 20.77
N LYS A 425 -15.35 -15.47 21.51
CA LYS A 425 -16.18 -15.11 22.67
C LYS A 425 -15.37 -14.45 23.80
N MET A 426 -14.14 -14.90 24.01
CA MET A 426 -13.22 -14.34 25.00
C MET A 426 -12.67 -12.99 24.53
N PHE A 427 -12.35 -12.86 23.24
CA PHE A 427 -11.99 -11.59 22.61
C PHE A 427 -13.07 -10.51 22.87
N ARG A 428 -14.33 -10.80 22.51
CA ARG A 428 -15.47 -9.90 22.77
C ARG A 428 -15.64 -9.54 24.25
N LYS A 429 -15.48 -10.52 25.15
CA LYS A 429 -15.54 -10.28 26.60
C LYS A 429 -14.45 -9.29 27.07
N TYR A 430 -13.24 -9.36 26.51
CA TYR A 430 -12.17 -8.45 26.89
C TYR A 430 -12.33 -7.05 26.31
N LEU A 431 -12.87 -6.90 25.09
CA LEU A 431 -13.27 -5.59 24.56
C LEU A 431 -14.25 -4.89 25.51
N LYS A 432 -15.34 -5.58 25.86
CA LYS A 432 -16.34 -5.07 26.81
C LYS A 432 -15.72 -4.71 28.17
N LYS A 433 -14.83 -5.55 28.71
CA LYS A 433 -14.16 -5.29 29.99
C LYS A 433 -13.29 -4.02 29.95
N LYS A 434 -12.72 -3.70 28.79
CA LYS A 434 -11.91 -2.51 28.56
C LYS A 434 -12.76 -1.28 28.19
N GLY A 435 -14.07 -1.41 28.05
CA GLY A 435 -14.95 -0.32 27.61
C GLY A 435 -14.76 0.05 26.15
N LEU A 436 -14.29 -0.89 25.32
CA LEU A 436 -14.09 -0.70 23.88
C LEU A 436 -15.33 -1.18 23.11
N PRO A 437 -15.61 -0.60 21.92
CA PRO A 437 -16.73 -1.00 21.07
C PRO A 437 -16.81 -2.52 20.87
N GLU A 438 -18.01 -3.07 21.01
CA GLU A 438 -18.23 -4.51 20.90
C GLU A 438 -18.33 -4.96 19.43
N LEU A 439 -17.82 -6.16 19.13
CA LEU A 439 -18.02 -6.80 17.83
C LEU A 439 -19.27 -7.69 17.87
N GLY A 440 -20.16 -7.46 16.89
CA GLY A 440 -21.32 -8.29 16.64
C GLY A 440 -20.98 -9.60 15.91
N GLU A 441 -21.95 -10.08 15.14
CA GLU A 441 -21.74 -11.14 14.15
C GLU A 441 -21.80 -10.53 12.74
N PRO A 442 -21.07 -11.05 11.75
CA PRO A 442 -21.15 -10.56 10.37
C PRO A 442 -22.58 -10.62 9.81
N ILE A 443 -23.00 -9.56 9.11
CA ILE A 443 -24.20 -9.61 8.27
C ILE A 443 -24.04 -10.69 7.19
N GLN A 444 -25.12 -11.44 6.93
CA GLN A 444 -25.08 -12.56 5.99
C GLN A 444 -25.03 -12.12 4.52
N ASN A 445 -25.74 -11.03 4.18
CA ASN A 445 -25.90 -10.58 2.80
C ASN A 445 -25.79 -9.05 2.72
N PRO A 446 -24.58 -8.47 2.84
CA PRO A 446 -24.38 -7.05 2.58
C PRO A 446 -24.65 -6.74 1.10
N ILE A 447 -25.11 -5.52 0.82
CA ILE A 447 -25.18 -4.99 -0.54
C ILE A 447 -23.77 -4.58 -0.94
N ILE A 448 -23.20 -5.26 -1.93
CA ILE A 448 -21.85 -4.97 -2.43
C ILE A 448 -21.97 -4.33 -3.81
N GLU A 449 -21.44 -3.13 -3.95
CA GLU A 449 -21.39 -2.39 -5.21
C GLU A 449 -19.93 -2.13 -5.61
N LYS A 450 -19.52 -2.79 -6.70
CA LYS A 450 -18.25 -2.48 -7.38
C LYS A 450 -18.46 -1.28 -8.29
N ARG A 451 -18.06 -0.08 -7.83
CA ARG A 451 -18.14 1.15 -8.65
C ARG A 451 -17.12 1.14 -9.80
N VAL A 452 -16.07 0.34 -9.66
CA VAL A 452 -15.06 0.09 -10.69
C VAL A 452 -14.80 -1.40 -10.83
N GLU A 453 -14.50 -1.85 -12.04
CA GLU A 453 -14.08 -3.24 -12.30
C GLU A 453 -12.59 -3.46 -11.98
N ARG A 454 -11.79 -2.39 -12.02
CA ARG A 454 -10.33 -2.39 -11.84
C ARG A 454 -9.92 -1.22 -10.98
N ASP A 455 -8.79 -1.33 -10.30
CA ASP A 455 -8.23 -0.25 -9.48
C ASP A 455 -7.87 0.98 -10.33
N ILE A 456 -7.45 0.77 -11.58
CA ILE A 456 -7.34 1.82 -12.61
C ILE A 456 -8.34 1.50 -13.74
N PRO A 457 -9.53 2.13 -13.76
CA PRO A 457 -10.58 1.77 -14.70
C PRO A 457 -10.32 2.24 -16.14
N VAL A 458 -9.61 3.36 -16.32
CA VAL A 458 -9.33 3.97 -17.62
C VAL A 458 -7.83 4.01 -17.83
N LEU A 459 -7.32 3.23 -18.80
CA LEU A 459 -5.89 3.13 -19.10
C LEU A 459 -5.42 4.14 -20.16
N GLY A 460 -6.34 4.61 -20.99
CA GLY A 460 -6.08 5.42 -22.19
C GLY A 460 -5.92 4.57 -23.45
N GLU A 461 -6.03 5.23 -24.61
CA GLU A 461 -5.98 4.57 -25.93
C GLU A 461 -4.63 3.92 -26.25
N GLU A 462 -3.55 4.42 -25.65
CA GLU A 462 -2.20 3.87 -25.76
C GLU A 462 -1.94 2.73 -24.76
N GLY A 463 -2.90 2.45 -23.88
CA GLY A 463 -2.89 1.30 -22.98
C GLY A 463 -2.08 1.48 -21.69
N LEU A 464 -1.77 0.34 -21.07
CA LEU A 464 -1.02 0.22 -19.83
C LEU A 464 0.39 -0.29 -20.10
N HIS A 465 1.39 0.39 -19.56
CA HIS A 465 2.77 -0.10 -19.51
C HIS A 465 3.19 -0.36 -18.06
N VAL A 466 3.82 -1.51 -17.83
CA VAL A 466 4.28 -1.93 -16.49
C VAL A 466 5.80 -1.89 -16.46
N LEU A 467 6.35 -1.02 -15.61
CA LEU A 467 7.78 -0.99 -15.32
C LEU A 467 8.11 -2.04 -14.26
N GLU A 468 8.61 -3.20 -14.70
CA GLU A 468 9.01 -4.30 -13.81
C GLU A 468 10.17 -3.90 -12.89
N ARG A 469 11.05 -3.03 -13.39
CA ARG A 469 12.11 -2.35 -12.63
C ARG A 469 11.89 -0.85 -12.74
N VAL A 470 12.01 -0.16 -11.62
CA VAL A 470 11.86 1.31 -11.60
C VAL A 470 13.01 2.00 -12.31
N GLY A 471 14.18 1.34 -12.35
CA GLY A 471 15.39 1.87 -13.00
C GLY A 471 16.19 2.83 -12.12
N THR A 472 16.00 2.77 -10.81
CA THR A 472 16.71 3.59 -9.83
C THR A 472 17.81 2.78 -9.15
N TYR A 473 19.01 3.37 -9.08
CA TYR A 473 20.18 2.70 -8.52
C TYR A 473 20.96 3.61 -7.59
N MET A 474 21.47 3.01 -6.51
CA MET A 474 22.54 3.58 -5.71
C MET A 474 23.88 2.96 -6.13
N THR A 475 24.94 3.77 -6.10
CA THR A 475 26.25 3.32 -6.54
C THR A 475 27.41 3.87 -5.71
N MET A 476 28.49 3.11 -5.65
CA MET A 476 29.81 3.57 -5.21
C MET A 476 30.90 2.70 -5.84
N ILE A 477 32.12 3.24 -5.98
CA ILE A 477 33.28 2.44 -6.37
C ILE A 477 33.86 1.80 -5.10
N VAL A 478 34.13 0.50 -5.16
CA VAL A 478 34.72 -0.25 -4.05
C VAL A 478 36.01 -0.92 -4.45
N ASP A 479 36.94 -1.07 -3.50
CA ASP A 479 38.12 -1.93 -3.66
C ASP A 479 37.76 -3.37 -3.24
N CYS A 480 37.11 -4.12 -4.15
CA CYS A 480 36.54 -5.44 -3.85
C CYS A 480 36.70 -6.46 -5.01
N PRO A 481 37.92 -6.78 -5.47
CA PRO A 481 38.09 -7.38 -6.79
C PRO A 481 37.47 -8.78 -6.97
N GLU A 482 37.27 -9.60 -5.92
CA GLU A 482 36.80 -11.00 -6.12
C GLU A 482 35.83 -11.59 -5.08
N CYS A 483 35.58 -10.95 -3.92
CA CYS A 483 34.90 -11.66 -2.83
C CYS A 483 33.39 -11.91 -3.08
N LYS A 484 32.71 -10.96 -3.77
CA LYS A 484 31.27 -10.96 -4.10
C LYS A 484 30.36 -11.36 -2.93
N LYS A 485 30.78 -11.15 -1.68
CA LYS A 485 30.05 -11.59 -0.47
C LYS A 485 28.72 -10.86 -0.34
N CYS A 486 28.71 -9.53 -0.56
CA CYS A 486 27.50 -8.71 -0.53
C CYS A 486 26.43 -9.19 -1.52
N ILE A 487 26.83 -9.65 -2.70
CA ILE A 487 25.94 -10.26 -3.71
C ILE A 487 25.37 -11.57 -3.20
N LYS A 488 26.20 -12.46 -2.67
CA LYS A 488 25.78 -13.80 -2.21
C LYS A 488 24.79 -13.77 -1.04
N VAL A 489 24.88 -12.75 -0.17
CA VAL A 489 24.00 -12.62 1.00
C VAL A 489 22.72 -11.84 0.73
N CYS A 490 22.58 -11.22 -0.44
CA CYS A 490 21.43 -10.41 -0.80
C CYS A 490 20.23 -11.32 -1.12
N PRO A 491 19.12 -11.25 -0.35
CA PRO A 491 18.00 -12.16 -0.53
C PRO A 491 17.21 -11.89 -1.81
N THR A 492 17.21 -10.64 -2.28
CA THR A 492 16.40 -10.17 -3.43
C THR A 492 17.22 -10.05 -4.72
N GLY A 493 18.53 -10.29 -4.67
CA GLY A 493 19.41 -10.07 -5.83
C GLY A 493 19.54 -8.59 -6.23
N ALA A 494 19.27 -7.65 -5.31
CA ALA A 494 19.30 -6.22 -5.58
C ALA A 494 20.70 -5.65 -5.91
N ILE A 495 21.78 -6.36 -5.58
CA ILE A 495 23.15 -5.85 -5.70
C ILE A 495 23.94 -6.58 -6.79
N SER A 496 24.62 -5.81 -7.62
CA SER A 496 25.58 -6.27 -8.63
C SER A 496 26.87 -5.46 -8.55
N ILE A 497 27.95 -5.98 -9.14
CA ILE A 497 29.23 -5.28 -9.27
C ILE A 497 29.65 -5.37 -10.73
N ASP A 498 30.00 -4.24 -11.35
CA ASP A 498 30.48 -4.19 -12.74
C ASP A 498 32.00 -4.43 -12.85
N GLU A 499 32.53 -4.34 -14.07
CA GLU A 499 33.95 -4.57 -14.35
C GLU A 499 34.88 -3.48 -13.79
N GLU A 500 34.35 -2.30 -13.47
CA GLU A 500 35.09 -1.18 -12.86
C GLU A 500 35.08 -1.24 -11.32
N ASN A 501 34.60 -2.35 -10.74
CA ASN A 501 34.32 -2.51 -9.30
C ASN A 501 33.30 -1.49 -8.76
N ARG A 502 32.36 -1.06 -9.61
CA ARG A 502 31.24 -0.24 -9.18
C ARG A 502 30.16 -1.14 -8.63
N VAL A 503 29.81 -0.92 -7.37
CA VAL A 503 28.62 -1.54 -6.79
C VAL A 503 27.39 -0.82 -7.36
N MET A 504 26.43 -1.60 -7.80
CA MET A 504 25.13 -1.15 -8.28
C MET A 504 24.06 -1.81 -7.40
N ILE A 505 23.28 -1.00 -6.69
CA ILE A 505 22.16 -1.48 -5.87
C ILE A 505 20.86 -1.00 -6.53
N SER A 506 20.08 -1.93 -7.08
CA SER A 506 18.71 -1.69 -7.55
C SER A 506 17.87 -1.35 -6.33
N THR A 507 17.46 -0.10 -6.21
CA THR A 507 16.86 0.40 -4.96
C THR A 507 15.44 -0.13 -4.75
N ASP A 508 14.72 -0.35 -5.84
CA ASP A 508 13.38 -0.96 -5.87
C ASP A 508 13.35 -2.43 -5.42
N LEU A 509 14.47 -3.16 -5.52
CA LEU A 509 14.61 -4.53 -5.02
C LEU A 509 15.23 -4.59 -3.62
N CYS A 510 15.73 -3.48 -3.10
CA CYS A 510 16.46 -3.47 -1.84
C CYS A 510 15.48 -3.44 -0.66
N GLU A 511 15.60 -4.38 0.29
CA GLU A 511 14.80 -4.41 1.53
C GLU A 511 15.17 -3.30 2.54
N GLY A 512 16.04 -2.36 2.14
CA GLY A 512 16.36 -1.18 2.93
C GLY A 512 17.13 -1.45 4.23
N ALA A 513 16.97 -0.53 5.17
CA ALA A 513 17.76 -0.40 6.39
C ALA A 513 17.55 -1.54 7.40
N HIS A 514 16.49 -2.35 7.27
CA HIS A 514 16.24 -3.47 8.17
C HIS A 514 17.00 -4.74 7.77
N CYS A 515 17.35 -4.91 6.50
CA CYS A 515 18.05 -6.11 6.03
C CYS A 515 19.55 -6.07 6.37
N GLN A 516 20.25 -5.03 5.93
CA GLN A 516 21.70 -4.76 6.16
C GLN A 516 22.67 -5.93 5.90
N ARG A 517 22.25 -7.03 5.28
CA ARG A 517 23.08 -8.23 5.10
C ARG A 517 24.33 -7.93 4.29
N CYS A 518 24.20 -7.13 3.23
CA CYS A 518 25.32 -6.70 2.40
C CYS A 518 26.33 -5.86 3.18
N ILE A 519 25.87 -4.93 4.03
CA ILE A 519 26.72 -4.09 4.87
C ILE A 519 27.49 -4.96 5.86
N ARG A 520 26.80 -5.88 6.57
CA ARG A 520 27.43 -6.77 7.56
C ARG A 520 28.39 -7.78 6.95
N ALA A 521 28.24 -8.10 5.66
CA ALA A 521 29.11 -9.03 4.96
C ALA A 521 30.40 -8.39 4.43
N CYS A 522 30.49 -7.05 4.45
CA CYS A 522 31.61 -6.28 3.94
C CYS A 522 32.30 -5.47 5.06
N PRO A 523 33.62 -5.21 4.96
CA PRO A 523 34.28 -4.30 5.88
C PRO A 523 33.72 -2.87 5.72
N PRO A 524 33.38 -2.15 6.81
CA PRO A 524 32.77 -0.81 6.75
C PRO A 524 33.59 0.21 5.95
N GLU A 525 34.92 0.12 6.02
CA GLU A 525 35.85 0.98 5.27
C GLU A 525 35.83 0.72 3.76
N LYS A 526 35.29 -0.41 3.31
CA LYS A 526 35.21 -0.79 1.89
C LYS A 526 33.81 -0.63 1.29
N PHE A 527 32.77 -0.77 2.10
CA PHE A 527 31.38 -0.66 1.65
C PHE A 527 30.52 -0.09 2.78
N ASN A 528 30.09 1.15 2.61
CA ASN A 528 29.22 1.86 3.53
C ASN A 528 28.15 2.58 2.72
N TRP A 529 26.89 2.43 3.14
CA TRP A 529 25.77 3.09 2.49
C TRP A 529 25.80 4.61 2.61
N GLU A 530 26.48 5.17 3.62
CA GLU A 530 26.70 6.62 3.73
C GLU A 530 27.52 7.20 2.56
N ASN A 531 28.26 6.35 1.84
CA ASN A 531 29.07 6.73 0.68
C ASN A 531 28.37 6.40 -0.66
N LEU A 532 27.12 5.93 -0.63
CA LEU A 532 26.37 5.65 -1.85
C LEU A 532 25.80 6.94 -2.42
N GLU A 533 25.85 7.04 -3.74
CA GLU A 533 25.28 8.15 -4.50
C GLU A 533 24.18 7.66 -5.43
N VAL A 534 23.27 8.56 -5.84
CA VAL A 534 22.32 8.25 -6.91
C VAL A 534 23.08 8.03 -8.22
N PHE A 535 22.89 6.88 -8.85
CA PHE A 535 23.44 6.62 -10.17
C PHE A 535 22.75 7.51 -11.21
N LYS A 536 23.50 8.44 -11.78
CA LYS A 536 23.03 9.27 -12.90
C LYS A 536 23.23 8.51 -14.20
N GLN A 537 22.19 7.84 -14.65
CA GLN A 537 22.19 7.25 -15.99
C GLN A 537 22.27 8.40 -16.99
N LYS A 538 23.32 8.44 -17.84
CA LYS A 538 23.33 9.37 -18.96
C LYS A 538 22.13 9.02 -19.82
N LEU A 539 21.15 9.90 -19.90
CA LEU A 539 20.09 9.83 -20.89
C LEU A 539 20.79 9.68 -22.25
N GLN A 540 20.52 8.60 -22.97
CA GLN A 540 21.01 8.47 -24.34
C GLN A 540 20.35 9.60 -25.14
N GLU A 541 21.18 10.51 -25.67
CA GLU A 541 20.77 11.61 -26.55
C GLU A 541 20.00 11.13 -27.78
#